data_AF-A0A7C7G567-F1
#
_entry.id   AF-A0A7C7G567-F1
#
_cell.length_a   1.000
_cell.length_b   1.000
_cell.length_c   1.000
_cell.angle_alpha   90.00
_cell.angle_beta   90.00
_cell.angle_gamma   90.00
#
_symmetry.space_group_name_H-M   'P 1'
#
loop_
_entity.id
_entity.type
_entity.pdbx_description
1 polymer ?
#
loop_
_entity_poly.entity_id
_entity_poly.type
_entity_poly.pdbx_seq_one_letter_code
_entity_poly.pdbx_strand_id
1 'polypeptide(L)' 'MTREFLLGENRTPPSVASYIQSVSEVLQAIKPRTKTDSLRIESAKASLREVRRHTRRLQERVSILEEQVQVLEESKE' A
#
# COMPACT_ATOMS: atom_id res chain seq x y z
N MET A 1 -1.17 3.26 -22.44
CA MET A 1 -0.57 4.16 -21.43
C MET A 1 0.88 3.75 -21.23
N THR A 2 1.81 4.56 -21.74
CA THR A 2 3.23 4.24 -21.89
C THR A 2 4.06 4.74 -20.71
N ARG A 3 5.16 4.01 -20.43
CA ARG A 3 6.10 4.15 -19.29
C ARG A 3 6.58 5.58 -19.00
N GLU A 4 6.60 6.46 -19.99
CA GLU A 4 7.08 7.83 -19.85
C GLU A 4 6.08 8.77 -19.17
N PHE A 5 4.78 8.46 -19.17
CA PHE A 5 3.79 9.26 -18.44
C PHE A 5 3.96 9.16 -16.91
N LEU A 6 4.57 8.09 -16.40
CA LEU A 6 4.82 7.89 -14.97
C LEU A 6 6.12 8.53 -14.46
N LEU A 7 7.00 9.00 -15.34
CA LEU A 7 8.35 9.46 -14.97
C LEU A 7 8.53 10.99 -15.04
N GLY A 8 7.51 11.72 -15.51
CA GLY A 8 7.64 13.14 -15.87
C GLY A 8 6.96 14.18 -14.97
N GLU A 9 5.90 13.85 -14.22
CA GLU A 9 5.16 14.84 -13.44
C GLU A 9 4.95 14.38 -11.99
N ASN A 10 5.55 15.12 -11.06
CA ASN A 10 5.55 14.94 -9.60
C ASN A 10 6.46 13.82 -9.09
N ARG A 11 7.70 14.19 -8.72
CA ARG A 11 8.71 13.36 -8.02
C ARG A 11 8.32 13.04 -6.57
N THR A 12 7.08 12.69 -6.31
CA THR A 12 6.72 12.10 -5.03
C THR A 12 6.99 10.61 -5.14
N PRO A 13 7.88 10.01 -4.33
CA PRO A 13 8.09 8.58 -4.36
C PRO A 13 6.74 7.88 -4.15
N PRO A 14 6.42 6.80 -4.90
CA PRO A 14 5.14 6.14 -4.79
C PRO A 14 4.88 5.71 -3.35
N SER A 15 3.66 5.98 -2.87
CA SER A 15 3.27 5.56 -1.52
C SER A 15 3.27 4.03 -1.39
N VAL A 16 3.39 3.51 -0.17
CA VAL A 16 3.24 2.07 0.10
C VAL A 16 1.89 1.54 -0.44
N ALA A 17 0.83 2.35 -0.35
CA ALA A 17 -0.48 2.01 -0.90
C ALA A 17 -0.46 1.83 -2.43
N SER A 18 0.31 2.66 -3.14
CA SER A 18 0.50 2.57 -4.59
C SER A 18 1.18 1.26 -4.99
N TYR A 19 2.20 0.84 -4.25
CA TYR A 19 2.84 -0.47 -4.47
C TYR A 19 1.89 -1.64 -4.19
N ILE A 20 1.15 -1.60 -3.08
CA ILE A 20 0.15 -2.62 -2.76
C ILE A 20 -0.91 -2.71 -3.87
N GLN A 21 -1.35 -1.57 -4.41
CA GLN A 21 -2.30 -1.53 -5.52
C GLN A 21 -1.72 -2.17 -6.79
N SER A 22 -0.49 -1.80 -7.17
CA SER A 22 0.18 -2.38 -8.33
C SER A 22 0.33 -3.90 -8.22
N VAL A 23 0.74 -4.42 -7.05
CA VAL A 23 0.83 -5.87 -6.82
C VAL A 23 -0.55 -6.53 -6.90
N SER A 24 -1.59 -5.88 -6.38
CA SER A 24 -2.97 -6.40 -6.46
C SER A 24 -3.44 -6.54 -7.91
N GLU A 25 -3.13 -5.55 -8.76
CA GLU A 25 -3.47 -5.58 -10.18
C GLU A 25 -2.75 -6.70 -10.92
N VAL A 26 -1.47 -6.89 -10.63
CA VAL A 26 -0.69 -8.01 -11.18
C VAL A 26 -1.33 -9.36 -10.78
N LEU A 27 -1.64 -9.55 -9.50
CA LEU A 27 -2.27 -10.79 -9.02
C LEU A 27 -3.66 -11.03 -9.61
N GLN A 28 -4.41 -9.98 -9.93
CA GLN A 28 -5.73 -10.08 -10.58
C GLN A 28 -5.61 -10.44 -12.07
N ALA A 29 -4.56 -9.99 -12.74
CA ALA A 29 -4.33 -10.27 -14.16
C ALA A 29 -3.84 -11.71 -14.43
N ILE A 30 -3.31 -12.41 -13.42
CA ILE A 30 -2.82 -13.78 -13.60
C ILE A 30 -3.98 -14.75 -13.79
N LYS A 31 -3.97 -15.48 -14.91
CA LYS A 31 -4.85 -16.63 -15.17
C LYS A 31 -4.15 -17.92 -14.74
N PRO A 32 -4.53 -18.55 -13.60
CA PRO A 32 -3.93 -19.81 -13.17
C PRO A 32 -4.24 -20.93 -14.17
N ARG A 33 -3.24 -21.80 -14.40
CA ARG A 33 -3.40 -22.98 -15.29
C ARG A 33 -3.76 -24.25 -14.53
N THR A 34 -3.48 -24.28 -13.22
CA THR A 34 -3.73 -25.42 -12.34
C THR A 34 -4.52 -25.00 -11.10
N LYS A 35 -5.17 -25.98 -10.45
CA LYS A 35 -5.83 -25.76 -9.16
C LYS A 35 -4.86 -25.26 -8.09
N THR A 36 -3.64 -25.80 -8.06
CA THR A 36 -2.60 -25.40 -7.12
C THR A 36 -2.18 -23.95 -7.32
N ASP A 37 -2.05 -23.48 -8.56
CA ASP A 37 -1.73 -22.07 -8.83
C ASP A 37 -2.87 -21.15 -8.42
N SER A 38 -4.12 -21.57 -8.64
CA SER A 38 -5.29 -20.81 -8.18
C SER A 38 -5.27 -20.64 -6.66
N LEU A 39 -4.96 -21.71 -5.91
CA LEU A 39 -4.87 -21.64 -4.45
C LEU A 39 -3.73 -20.72 -3.98
N ARG A 40 -2.58 -20.76 -4.66
CA ARG A 40 -1.44 -19.87 -4.36
C ARG A 40 -1.78 -18.40 -4.61
N ILE A 41 -2.44 -18.09 -5.72
CA ILE A 41 -2.88 -16.73 -6.04
C ILE A 41 -3.89 -16.24 -5.01
N GLU A 42 -4.87 -17.06 -4.62
CA GLU A 42 -5.84 -16.67 -3.59
C GLU A 42 -5.20 -16.44 -2.23
N SER A 43 -4.22 -17.28 -1.85
CA SER A 43 -3.41 -17.08 -0.64
C SER A 43 -2.64 -15.76 -0.71
N ALA A 44 -1.97 -15.47 -1.82
CA ALA A 44 -1.24 -14.21 -2.03
C ALA A 44 -2.16 -12.99 -1.96
N LYS A 45 -3.35 -13.05 -2.57
CA LYS A 45 -4.38 -12.00 -2.48
C LYS A 45 -4.83 -11.79 -1.03
N ALA A 46 -5.02 -12.87 -0.27
CA ALA A 46 -5.39 -12.78 1.14
C ALA A 46 -4.30 -12.09 1.98
N SER A 47 -3.04 -12.50 1.80
CA SER A 47 -1.90 -11.84 2.46
C SER A 47 -1.81 -10.36 2.10
N LEU A 48 -1.99 -10.00 0.82
CA LEU A 48 -1.95 -8.61 0.38
C LEU A 48 -3.07 -7.75 1.00
N ARG A 49 -4.26 -8.33 1.24
CA ARG A 49 -5.35 -7.65 1.95
C ARG A 49 -4.97 -7.33 3.40
N GLU A 50 -4.36 -8.27 4.11
CA GLU A 50 -3.89 -8.02 5.48
C GLU A 50 -2.76 -6.99 5.52
N VAL A 51 -1.81 -7.05 4.57
CA VAL A 51 -0.77 -6.01 4.44
C VAL A 51 -1.40 -4.63 4.26
N ARG A 52 -2.37 -4.48 3.35
CA ARG A 52 -3.10 -3.22 3.15
C ARG A 52 -3.76 -2.72 4.45
N ARG A 53 -4.38 -3.63 5.21
CA ARG A 53 -5.03 -3.31 6.49
C ARG A 53 -4.02 -2.85 7.53
N HIS A 54 -2.88 -3.53 7.64
CA HIS A 54 -1.81 -3.16 8.57
C HIS A 54 -1.18 -1.81 8.20
N THR A 55 -0.95 -1.55 6.92
CA THR A 55 -0.44 -0.24 6.46
C THR A 55 -1.39 0.89 6.84
N ARG A 56 -2.70 0.74 6.64
CA ARG A 56 -3.69 1.76 7.04
C ARG A 56 -3.65 2.06 8.55
N ARG A 57 -3.66 1.00 9.38
CA ARG A 57 -3.55 1.14 10.83
C ARG A 57 -2.26 1.83 11.26
N LEU A 58 -1.15 1.55 10.59
CA LEU A 58 0.12 2.22 10.87
C LEU A 58 0.06 3.69 10.51
N GLN A 59 -0.52 4.04 9.36
CA GLN A 59 -0.72 5.44 8.96
C GLN A 59 -1.62 6.20 9.95
N GLU A 60 -2.72 5.59 10.40
CA GLU A 60 -3.58 6.16 11.44
C GLU A 60 -2.81 6.41 12.75
N ARG A 61 -2.01 5.42 13.19
CA ARG A 61 -1.19 5.57 14.40
C ARG A 61 -0.12 6.65 14.27
N VAL A 62 0.53 6.75 13.11
CA VAL A 62 1.51 7.80 12.84
C VAL A 62 0.84 9.17 12.89
N SER A 63 -0.32 9.33 12.23
CA SER A 63 -1.08 10.59 12.26
C SER A 63 -1.47 11.01 13.68
N ILE A 64 -1.91 10.06 14.53
CA ILE A 64 -2.24 10.35 15.94
C ILE A 64 -0.99 10.76 16.72
N LEU A 65 0.15 10.09 16.48
CA LEU A 65 1.40 10.43 17.16
C LEU A 65 1.93 11.80 16.74
N GLU A 66 1.82 12.14 15.46
CA GLU A 66 2.16 13.47 14.94
C GLU A 66 1.29 14.56 15.60
N GLU A 67 -0.01 14.33 15.74
CA GLU A 67 -0.92 15.23 16.47
C GLU A 67 -0.55 15.38 17.94
N GLN A 68 -0.24 14.27 18.63
CA GLN A 68 0.19 14.31 20.04
C GLN A 68 1.50 15.08 20.22
N VAL A 69 2.46 14.91 19.31
CA VAL A 69 3.73 15.66 19.35
C VAL A 69 3.46 17.16 19.16
N GLN A 70 2.62 17.53 18.20
CA GLN A 70 2.25 18.93 17.96
C GLN A 70 1.67 19.59 19.23
N VAL A 71 0.71 18.93 19.90
CA VAL A 71 0.11 19.45 21.14
C VAL A 71 1.15 19.60 22.27
N LEU A 72 2.09 18.66 22.37
CA LEU A 72 3.16 18.71 23.37
C LEU A 72 4.18 19.82 23.10
N GLU A 73 4.42 20.14 21.83
CA GLU A 73 5.29 21.25 21.43
C GLU A 73 4.61 22.59 21.72
N GLU A 74 3.33 22.73 21.39
CA GLU A 74 2.53 23.94 21.70
C GLU A 74 2.40 24.20 23.20
N SER A 75 2.33 23.15 24.03
CA SER A 75 2.20 23.30 25.50
C SER A 75 3.50 23.71 26.20
N LYS A 76 4.63 23.69 25.50
CA LYS A 76 5.95 24.08 26.04
C LYS A 76 6.29 25.54 25.79
N GLU A 77 5.59 26.21 24.87
CA GLU A 77 5.65 27.65 24.64
C GLU A 77 4.71 28.40 25.60
#